data_AF-A0A1W1CEF3-F1
#
_entry.id   AF-A0A1W1CEF3-F1
#
_cell.length_a   1.000
_cell.length_b   1.000
_cell.length_c   1.000
_cell.angle_alpha   90.00
_cell.angle_beta   90.00
_cell.angle_gamma   90.00
#
_symmetry.space_group_name_H-M   'P 1'
#
loop_
_entity.id
_entity.type
_entity.pdbx_description
1 polymer ?
#
loop_
_entity_poly.entity_id
_entity_poly.type
_entity_poly.pdbx_seq_one_letter_code
_entity_poly.pdbx_strand_id
1 'polypeptide(L)' 'MLQETLEVKDTTIQNLQASRVAVKDVIENLSAHDEVMTLLEEGKSREEISDELGIPISKIELIIKFDRIKKDHAV' A
#
# COMPACT_ATOMS: atom_id res chain seq x y z
N MET A 1 -38.73 1.94 -4.70
CA MET A 1 -38.33 2.98 -5.68
C MET A 1 -37.57 4.15 -5.05
N LEU A 2 -38.18 5.19 -4.45
CA LEU A 2 -37.41 6.35 -3.99
C LEU A 2 -36.47 6.03 -2.79
N GLN A 3 -36.98 5.28 -1.81
CA GLN A 3 -36.23 4.89 -0.62
C GLN A 3 -35.09 3.91 -0.94
N GLU A 4 -35.38 2.94 -1.80
CA GLU A 4 -34.41 1.99 -2.35
C GLU A 4 -33.30 2.69 -3.15
N THR A 5 -33.63 3.77 -3.88
CA THR A 5 -32.64 4.60 -4.58
C THR A 5 -31.73 5.34 -3.60
N LEU A 6 -32.26 5.78 -2.46
CA LEU A 6 -31.48 6.45 -1.41
C LEU A 6 -30.53 5.47 -0.71
N GLU A 7 -30.98 4.26 -0.40
CA GLU A 7 -30.14 3.22 0.20
C GLU A 7 -28.98 2.79 -0.71
N VAL A 8 -29.24 2.61 -2.00
CA VAL A 8 -28.18 2.31 -2.99
C VAL A 8 -27.18 3.46 -3.10
N LYS A 9 -27.66 4.71 -3.08
CA LYS A 9 -26.79 5.91 -3.09
C LYS A 9 -25.86 5.92 -1.87
N ASP A 10 -26.39 5.72 -0.68
CA ASP A 10 -25.63 5.80 0.56
C ASP A 10 -24.60 4.66 0.66
N THR A 11 -24.99 3.45 0.25
CA THR A 11 -24.08 2.30 0.16
C THR A 11 -22.95 2.56 -0.85
N THR A 12 -23.28 3.16 -2.00
CA THR A 12 -22.28 3.50 -3.03
C THR A 12 -21.29 4.55 -2.51
N ILE A 13 -21.76 5.57 -1.80
CA ILE A 13 -20.90 6.61 -1.20
C ILE A 13 -19.96 5.98 -0.16
N GLN A 14 -20.49 5.13 0.72
CA GLN A 14 -19.69 4.44 1.72
C GLN A 14 -18.61 3.56 1.07
N ASN A 15 -18.97 2.81 0.03
CA ASN A 15 -18.02 1.97 -0.72
C ASN A 15 -16.93 2.79 -1.40
N LEU A 16 -17.28 3.92 -2.03
CA LEU A 16 -16.31 4.81 -2.67
C LEU A 16 -15.39 5.47 -1.65
N GLN A 17 -15.90 5.86 -0.48
CA GLN A 17 -15.09 6.42 0.60
C GLN A 17 -14.11 5.37 1.16
N ALA A 18 -14.59 4.14 1.43
CA ALA A 18 -13.75 3.04 1.89
C ALA A 18 -12.66 2.70 0.86
N SER A 19 -13.01 2.64 -0.44
CA SER A 19 -12.05 2.41 -1.51
C SER A 19 -11.04 3.57 -1.63
N ARG A 20 -11.46 4.83 -1.47
CA ARG A 20 -10.55 5.99 -1.49
C ARG A 20 -9.53 5.95 -0.36
N VAL A 21 -9.95 5.56 0.85
CA VAL A 21 -9.04 5.42 2.00
C VAL A 21 -8.01 4.32 1.72
N ALA A 22 -8.46 3.15 1.24
CA ALA A 22 -7.56 2.06 0.87
C ALA A 22 -6.57 2.46 -0.24
N VAL A 23 -7.02 3.21 -1.25
CA VAL A 23 -6.14 3.69 -2.34
C VAL A 23 -5.12 4.71 -1.81
N LYS A 24 -5.50 5.59 -0.89
CA LYS A 24 -4.58 6.58 -0.31
C LYS A 24 -3.48 5.90 0.52
N ASP A 25 -3.85 4.93 1.33
CA ASP A 25 -2.90 4.11 2.10
C ASP A 25 -1.97 3.32 1.19
N VAL A 26 -2.49 2.77 0.08
CA VAL A 26 -1.69 2.05 -0.92
C VAL A 26 -0.72 2.99 -1.65
N ILE A 27 -1.15 4.20 -2.05
CA ILE A 27 -0.28 5.18 -2.73
C ILE A 27 0.82 5.69 -1.79
N GLU A 28 0.47 6.01 -0.54
CA GLU A 28 1.46 6.39 0.49
C GLU A 28 2.42 5.23 0.81
N ASN A 29 1.98 3.97 0.66
CA ASN A 29 2.83 2.80 0.81
C ASN A 29 3.71 2.51 -0.42
N LEU A 30 3.25 2.80 -1.64
CA LEU A 30 4.05 2.65 -2.86
C LEU A 30 5.11 3.76 -3.02
N SER A 31 4.91 4.94 -2.44
CA SER A 31 5.90 6.02 -2.54
C SER A 31 7.28 5.62 -2.00
N ALA A 32 7.32 4.78 -0.96
CA ALA A 32 8.54 4.28 -0.35
C ALA A 32 9.08 3.00 -1.03
N HIS A 33 8.40 2.46 -2.05
CA HIS A 33 8.79 1.19 -2.67
C HIS A 33 10.20 1.27 -3.27
N ASP A 34 10.45 2.27 -4.11
CA ASP A 34 11.71 2.39 -4.85
C ASP A 34 12.88 2.72 -3.91
N GLU A 35 12.63 3.53 -2.88
CA GLU A 35 13.62 3.83 -1.83
C GLU A 35 13.93 2.59 -0.98
N VAL A 36 12.92 1.84 -0.53
CA VAL A 36 13.12 0.59 0.22
C VAL A 36 13.93 -0.42 -0.60
N MET A 37 13.60 -0.60 -1.88
CA MET A 37 14.31 -1.54 -2.76
C MET A 37 15.75 -1.08 -3.02
N THR A 38 15.98 0.22 -3.21
CA THR A 38 17.33 0.78 -3.39
C THR A 38 18.19 0.53 -2.16
N LEU A 39 17.69 0.85 -0.96
CA LEU A 39 18.44 0.67 0.29
C LEU A 39 18.69 -0.82 0.60
N LEU A 40 17.77 -1.71 0.21
CA LEU A 40 17.98 -3.17 0.26
C LEU A 40 19.10 -3.62 -0.68
N GLU A 41 19.16 -3.09 -1.90
CA GLU A 41 20.22 -3.38 -2.87
C GLU A 41 21.59 -2.86 -2.43
N GLU A 42 21.63 -1.74 -1.67
CA GLU A 42 22.83 -1.23 -1.00
C GLU A 42 23.29 -2.11 0.17
N GLY A 43 22.49 -3.11 0.56
CA GLY A 43 22.81 -4.06 1.63
C GLY A 43 22.45 -3.59 3.03
N LYS A 44 21.64 -2.54 3.17
CA LYS A 44 21.16 -2.07 4.49
C LYS A 44 20.19 -3.07 5.11
N SER A 45 20.24 -3.16 6.44
CA SER A 45 19.30 -3.96 7.22
C SER A 45 17.90 -3.32 7.24
N ARG A 46 16.88 -4.11 7.59
CA ARG A 46 15.49 -3.63 7.62
C ARG A 46 15.29 -2.58 8.71
N GLU A 47 16.05 -2.70 9.78
CA GLU A 47 16.11 -1.79 10.92
C GLU A 47 16.69 -0.43 10.48
N GLU A 48 17.80 -0.43 9.75
CA GLU A 48 18.40 0.81 9.21
C GLU A 48 17.45 1.52 8.24
N ILE A 49 16.78 0.77 7.37
CA ILE A 49 15.80 1.31 6.43
C ILE A 49 14.59 1.89 7.17
N SER A 50 14.15 1.23 8.24
CA SER A 50 13.05 1.69 9.10
C SER A 50 13.39 3.02 9.76
N ASP A 51 14.61 3.15 10.27
CA ASP A 51 15.08 4.37 10.92
C ASP A 51 15.30 5.52 9.91
N GLU A 52 15.82 5.23 8.72
CA GLU A 52 16.13 6.23 7.69
C GLU A 52 14.87 6.77 7.00
N LEU A 53 13.93 5.88 6.66
CA LEU A 53 12.68 6.25 5.99
C LEU A 53 11.55 6.61 6.97
N GLY A 54 11.75 6.39 8.26
CA GLY A 54 10.73 6.64 9.29
C GLY A 54 9.47 5.78 9.12
N ILE A 55 9.59 4.62 8.48
CA ILE A 55 8.49 3.68 8.23
C ILE A 55 8.65 2.43 9.07
N PRO A 56 7.56 1.80 9.55
CA PRO A 56 7.66 0.56 10.33
C PRO A 56 8.31 -0.59 9.54
N ILE A 57 9.08 -1.43 10.23
CA ILE A 57 9.66 -2.67 9.65
C ILE A 57 8.59 -3.55 8.99
N SER A 58 7.38 -3.62 9.56
CA SER A 58 6.26 -4.38 8.97
C SER A 58 5.85 -3.88 7.59
N LYS A 59 5.99 -2.57 7.33
CA LYS A 59 5.73 -1.95 6.02
C LYS A 59 6.84 -2.29 5.03
N ILE A 60 8.10 -2.28 5.47
CA ILE A 60 9.26 -2.70 4.66
C ILE A 60 9.10 -4.17 4.23
N GLU A 61 8.71 -5.06 5.15
CA GLU A 61 8.44 -6.45 4.80
C GLU A 61 7.34 -6.62 3.76
N LEU A 62 6.27 -5.81 3.86
CA LEU A 62 5.17 -5.86 2.91
C LEU A 62 5.64 -5.47 1.51
N ILE A 63 6.44 -4.39 1.40
CA ILE A 63 7.03 -3.92 0.15
C ILE A 63 7.90 -5.01 -0.50
N ILE A 64 8.78 -5.64 0.28
CA ILE A 64 9.64 -6.75 -0.21
C ILE A 64 8.78 -7.93 -0.72
N LYS A 65 7.74 -8.30 0.03
CA LYS A 65 6.82 -9.38 -0.36
C LYS A 65 6.07 -9.05 -1.66
N PHE A 66 5.60 -7.81 -1.81
CA PHE A 66 4.93 -7.34 -3.02
C PHE A 66 5.87 -7.36 -4.24
N ASP A 67 7.11 -6.87 -4.12
CA ASP A 67 8.08 -6.89 -5.22
C ASP A 67 8.37 -8.31 -5.69
N ARG A 68 8.53 -9.25 -4.75
CA ARG A 68 8.72 -10.67 -5.06
C ARG A 68 7.52 -11.25 -5.82
N ILE A 69 6.29 -11.01 -5.36
CA ILE A 69 5.08 -11.48 -6.05
C ILE A 69 4.98 -10.91 -7.46
N LYS A 70 5.31 -9.61 -7.62
CA LYS A 70 5.31 -8.93 -8.92
C LYS A 70 6.34 -9.54 -9.88
N LYS A 71 7.54 -9.88 -9.39
CA LYS A 71 8.55 -10.62 -10.17
C LYS A 71 8.11 -12.04 -10.51
N ASP A 72 7.48 -12.75 -9.58
CA ASP A 72 6.99 -14.11 -9.78
C ASP A 72 5.83 -14.18 -10.80
N HIS A 73 5.02 -13.12 -10.92
CA HIS A 73 3.89 -13.04 -11.87
C HIS A 73 4.24 -12.35 -13.21
N ALA A 74 5.51 -11.96 -13.41
CA ALA A 74 5.98 -11.37 -14.66
C ALA A 74 6.49 -12.41 -15.69
N VAL A 75 6.23 -13.70 -15.46
CA VAL A 75 6.61 -14.84 -16.32
C VAL A 75 5.42 -15.32 -17.15
#